data_AF-A0AAD5M3X4-F1
#
_entry.id   AF-A0AAD5M3X4-F1
#
_cell.length_a   1.000
_cell.length_b   1.000
_cell.length_c   1.000
_cell.angle_alpha   90.00
_cell.angle_beta   90.00
_cell.angle_gamma   90.00
#
_symmetry.space_group_name_H-M   'P 1'
#
loop_
_entity.id
_entity.type
_entity.pdbx_description
1 polymer ?
#
loop_
_entity_poly.entity_id
_entity_poly.type
_entity_poly.pdbx_seq_one_letter_code
_entity_poly.pdbx_strand_id
1 'polypeptide(L)'
;MSSILPTSTTEWVRQLQQFQQLQLFRRGESADFDMLEMMSSDGISGINGINRTAWVISWENVLVPTEWMAQRVGLAPTLQGVEQARQCCASIPTLRDSMIKVENQILELLVLAANAGPVYILTDETVAFVEAMCEAFFPRLLSALYNCGGRVKVIGVPDKNMSVAEKATWKVDAFQNICCESTPLEMLMRQETGDFRLITVSADELDVLASSAVKDIAPFAVVKAVQMPIAQNGSLTSLDSFHNQLQGLIGAVHEELEMDKLSSFPDSPSFPPALVSFPMVAFLNPMAVPSGPLFSLPALLSQQLSAPQLPMLLSSLPSPSAQHQAFVVHLENVLVPTKWMSDRLGLSKSALGLETAQQQYQLSPDLQVALRAIEDAALQLLRVAASMGPVFVVSDNTLTYLEVFCSVFFPTLTAFFRDANSGVHVLGAPAANLPMSSRVLWKTSALRSICLERLYSGPLASALLAHPHTGRFSLVTLLGSDVDSVATSKLAEVAPHAVLKTAKVAASSFGSPMKLEEFHAQLQTLVRFLLEATKHDSAVAVTL
;
A
#
# COMPACT_ATOMS: atom_id res chain seq x y z
N MET A 1 42.19 -18.65 19.55
CA MET A 1 41.09 -18.88 20.52
C MET A 1 39.80 -18.44 19.85
N SER A 2 38.76 -19.25 20.04
CA SER A 2 37.61 -19.49 19.18
C SER A 2 36.63 -18.32 18.95
N SER A 3 36.12 -18.27 17.72
CA SER A 3 34.96 -17.53 17.22
C SER A 3 33.63 -18.10 17.73
N ILE A 4 32.62 -17.25 17.97
CA ILE A 4 31.21 -17.66 18.01
C ILE A 4 30.41 -16.69 17.11
N LEU A 5 30.00 -17.19 15.96
CA LEU A 5 28.89 -16.71 15.13
C LEU A 5 27.61 -17.43 15.62
N PRO A 6 26.42 -16.80 15.63
CA PRO A 6 25.18 -17.53 15.78
C PRO A 6 24.73 -18.05 14.40
N THR A 7 24.65 -19.37 14.28
CA THR A 7 24.09 -20.07 13.13
C THR A 7 22.80 -20.78 13.55
N SER A 8 21.84 -20.78 12.63
CA SER A 8 20.80 -21.80 12.37
C SER A 8 19.35 -21.43 12.70
N THR A 9 18.52 -21.58 11.66
CA THR A 9 17.04 -21.64 11.59
C THR A 9 16.39 -22.49 12.68
N THR A 10 17.14 -23.38 13.33
CA THR A 10 16.73 -24.18 14.48
C THR A 10 16.49 -23.37 15.75
N GLU A 11 17.11 -22.20 15.91
CA GLU A 11 16.92 -21.34 17.09
C GLU A 11 15.57 -20.61 17.07
N TRP A 12 15.07 -20.28 15.86
CA TRP A 12 13.74 -19.71 15.64
C TRP A 12 12.61 -20.72 15.90
N VAL A 13 12.77 -21.97 15.43
CA VAL A 13 11.82 -23.07 15.72
C VAL A 13 11.76 -23.38 17.23
N ARG A 14 12.90 -23.25 17.93
CA ARG A 14 12.98 -23.46 19.37
C ARG A 14 12.32 -22.33 20.17
N GLN A 15 12.42 -21.08 19.72
CA GLN A 15 11.69 -19.95 20.30
C GLN A 15 10.18 -20.06 20.06
N LEU A 16 9.75 -20.54 18.89
CA LEU A 16 8.33 -20.80 18.59
C LEU A 16 7.74 -21.93 19.45
N GLN A 17 8.50 -23.01 19.68
CA GLN A 17 8.09 -24.10 20.55
C GLN A 17 8.05 -23.69 22.04
N GLN A 18 8.99 -22.85 22.50
CA GLN A 18 8.93 -22.28 23.85
C GLN A 18 7.71 -21.36 24.04
N PHE A 19 7.34 -20.59 23.02
CA PHE A 19 6.14 -19.75 23.04
C PHE A 19 4.85 -20.58 23.06
N GLN A 20 4.78 -21.68 22.30
CA GLN A 20 3.65 -22.62 22.34
C GLN A 20 3.52 -23.35 23.68
N GLN A 21 4.63 -23.70 24.35
CA GLN A 21 4.59 -24.29 25.70
C GLN A 21 4.12 -23.29 26.77
N LEU A 22 4.42 -22.00 26.63
CA LEU A 22 3.92 -20.96 27.52
C LEU A 22 2.41 -20.69 27.36
N GLN A 23 1.84 -20.94 26.18
CA GLN A 23 0.39 -20.85 25.94
C GLN A 23 -0.39 -22.01 26.55
N LEU A 24 0.18 -23.22 26.61
CA LEU A 24 -0.43 -24.37 27.26
C LEU A 24 -0.53 -24.22 28.79
N PHE A 25 0.35 -23.42 29.40
CA PHE A 25 0.36 -23.18 30.85
C PHE A 25 -0.69 -22.16 31.33
N ARG A 26 -1.30 -21.37 30.44
CA ARG A 26 -2.39 -20.43 30.77
C ARG A 26 -3.80 -21.02 30.68
N ARG A 27 -3.94 -22.27 30.23
CA ARG A 27 -5.25 -22.89 29.96
C ARG A 27 -5.82 -23.75 31.09
N GLY A 28 -5.29 -23.60 32.30
CA GLY A 28 -5.86 -24.20 33.50
C GLY A 28 -6.53 -23.13 34.35
N GLU A 29 -7.84 -22.97 34.22
CA GLU A 29 -8.79 -22.90 35.35
C GLU A 29 -10.22 -22.52 34.91
N SER A 30 -11.17 -23.11 35.64
CA SER A 30 -12.62 -22.89 35.68
C SER A 30 -13.47 -23.56 34.59
N ALA A 31 -13.77 -24.84 34.84
CA ALA A 31 -15.04 -25.44 34.47
C ALA A 31 -16.16 -24.81 35.32
N ASP A 32 -17.14 -24.20 34.66
CA ASP A 32 -18.54 -24.05 35.08
C ASP A 32 -19.16 -22.95 34.21
N PHE A 33 -19.82 -23.30 33.10
CA PHE A 33 -20.93 -22.53 32.52
C PHE A 33 -21.70 -23.33 31.45
N ASP A 34 -22.12 -24.55 31.82
CA ASP A 34 -23.22 -25.24 31.11
C ASP A 34 -24.53 -24.57 31.51
N MET A 35 -25.14 -23.78 30.60
CA MET A 35 -26.60 -23.59 30.50
C MET A 35 -27.04 -22.58 29.43
N LEU A 36 -26.14 -21.79 28.82
CA LEU A 36 -26.51 -20.87 27.73
C LEU A 36 -26.30 -21.43 26.31
N GLU A 37 -25.74 -22.64 26.18
CA GLU A 37 -25.48 -23.29 24.89
C GLU A 37 -26.71 -24.08 24.35
N MET A 38 -27.81 -24.16 25.11
CA MET A 38 -28.99 -24.96 24.73
C MET A 38 -30.06 -24.24 23.88
N MET A 39 -29.82 -23.02 23.39
CA MET A 39 -30.80 -22.32 22.54
C MET A 39 -30.33 -21.96 21.12
N SER A 40 -29.28 -22.62 20.62
CA SER A 40 -28.91 -22.55 19.20
C SER A 40 -28.59 -23.93 18.63
N SER A 41 -29.51 -24.88 18.82
CA SER A 41 -29.46 -26.19 18.18
C SER A 41 -30.26 -26.18 16.88
N ASP A 42 -29.60 -25.79 15.78
CA ASP A 42 -29.88 -26.35 14.46
C ASP A 42 -28.55 -26.92 13.94
N GLY A 43 -28.36 -28.21 14.19
CA GLY A 43 -27.21 -28.96 13.73
C GLY A 43 -27.50 -29.58 12.36
N ILE A 44 -26.70 -29.24 11.35
CA ILE A 44 -26.39 -30.12 10.21
C ILE A 44 -24.90 -29.99 9.86
N SER A 45 -24.22 -31.14 9.82
CA SER A 45 -22.87 -31.42 9.30
C SER A 45 -21.65 -31.06 10.17
N GLY A 46 -21.35 -31.97 11.11
CA GLY A 46 -19.97 -32.20 11.52
C GLY A 46 -19.08 -32.51 10.31
N ILE A 47 -17.84 -32.04 10.39
CA ILE A 47 -16.72 -32.08 9.41
C ILE A 47 -16.59 -30.85 8.47
N ASN A 48 -17.56 -29.91 8.39
CA ASN A 48 -17.53 -28.82 7.38
C ASN A 48 -17.55 -27.36 7.88
N GLY A 49 -17.13 -27.06 9.11
CA GLY A 49 -17.24 -25.72 9.70
C GLY A 49 -15.93 -24.99 9.97
N ILE A 50 -14.90 -25.10 9.12
CA ILE A 50 -13.80 -24.11 9.22
C ILE A 50 -14.41 -22.80 8.73
N ASN A 51 -14.62 -21.84 9.63
CA ASN A 51 -15.00 -20.48 9.24
C ASN A 51 -13.95 -19.97 8.26
N ARG A 52 -14.28 -20.00 6.97
CA ARG A 52 -13.38 -19.60 5.88
C ARG A 52 -13.27 -18.09 5.76
N THR A 53 -13.83 -17.32 6.69
CA THR A 53 -13.83 -15.86 6.62
C THR A 53 -13.35 -15.29 7.95
N ALA A 54 -12.35 -14.42 7.93
CA ALA A 54 -11.98 -13.59 9.06
C ALA A 54 -12.19 -12.12 8.72
N TRP A 55 -12.66 -11.35 9.70
CA TRP A 55 -12.90 -9.93 9.59
C TRP A 55 -11.83 -9.16 10.34
N VAL A 56 -11.24 -8.17 9.70
CA VAL A 56 -10.33 -7.20 10.33
C VAL A 56 -10.94 -5.83 10.18
N ILE A 57 -11.29 -5.19 11.29
CA ILE A 57 -11.96 -3.88 11.29
C ILE A 57 -11.09 -2.91 12.08
N SER A 58 -10.69 -1.81 11.45
CA SER A 58 -9.85 -0.82 12.13
C SER A 58 -10.64 -0.09 13.22
N TRP A 59 -9.95 0.29 14.28
CA TRP A 59 -10.53 1.07 15.36
C TRP A 59 -10.70 2.52 14.92
N GLU A 60 -9.63 3.11 14.37
CA GLU A 60 -9.54 4.52 14.04
C GLU A 60 -10.40 4.88 12.82
N ASN A 61 -11.34 5.79 13.03
CA ASN A 61 -12.24 6.36 12.02
C ASN A 61 -13.11 5.35 11.25
N VAL A 62 -13.18 4.10 11.72
CA VAL A 62 -14.09 3.06 11.22
C VAL A 62 -15.06 2.65 12.31
N LEU A 63 -14.58 2.10 13.43
CA LEU A 63 -15.44 1.81 14.60
C LEU A 63 -15.66 3.04 15.46
N VAL A 64 -14.61 3.83 15.69
CA VAL A 64 -14.65 5.01 16.55
C VAL A 64 -14.17 6.24 15.79
N PRO A 65 -14.88 7.39 15.86
CA PRO A 65 -14.51 8.59 15.12
C PRO A 65 -13.39 9.35 15.85
N THR A 66 -12.21 8.72 15.97
CA THR A 66 -11.08 9.17 16.80
C THR A 66 -10.58 10.55 16.39
N GLU A 67 -10.50 10.87 15.09
CA GLU A 67 -10.12 12.22 14.63
C GLU A 67 -11.12 13.28 15.04
N TRP A 68 -12.42 12.99 14.89
CA TRP A 68 -13.48 13.90 15.31
C TRP A 68 -13.43 14.13 16.83
N MET A 69 -13.21 13.06 17.59
CA MET A 69 -13.09 13.15 19.05
C MET A 69 -11.87 13.97 19.46
N ALA A 70 -10.73 13.80 18.77
CA ALA A 70 -9.53 14.61 19.01
C ALA A 70 -9.81 16.10 18.77
N GLN A 71 -10.51 16.42 17.68
CA GLN A 71 -10.81 17.81 17.29
C GLN A 71 -11.89 18.47 18.15
N ARG A 72 -12.93 17.72 18.56
CA ARG A 72 -14.13 18.30 19.20
C ARG A 72 -14.18 18.15 20.71
N VAL A 73 -13.60 17.08 21.25
CA VAL A 73 -13.60 16.82 22.70
C VAL A 73 -12.19 16.75 23.28
N GLY A 74 -11.17 17.05 22.48
CA GLY A 74 -9.78 17.10 22.95
C GLY A 74 -9.21 15.73 23.29
N LEU A 75 -9.68 14.66 22.64
CA LEU A 75 -9.14 13.33 22.84
C LEU A 75 -7.64 13.31 22.49
N ALA A 76 -6.82 12.88 23.44
CA ALA A 76 -5.38 12.66 23.25
C ALA A 76 -5.04 11.20 23.56
N PRO A 77 -3.99 10.62 22.95
CA PRO A 77 -3.58 9.22 23.11
C PRO A 77 -2.88 8.97 24.47
N THR A 78 -3.54 9.36 25.56
CA THR A 78 -3.10 9.17 26.94
C THR A 78 -4.31 8.93 27.83
N LEU A 79 -4.16 8.18 28.93
CA LEU A 79 -5.25 7.94 29.89
C LEU A 79 -5.83 9.24 30.46
N GLN A 80 -4.97 10.23 30.70
CA GLN A 80 -5.40 11.55 31.15
C GLN A 80 -6.20 12.29 30.07
N GLY A 81 -5.81 12.17 28.80
CA GLY A 81 -6.55 12.71 27.66
C GLY A 81 -7.93 12.08 27.50
N VAL A 82 -8.06 10.78 27.74
CA VAL A 82 -9.36 10.08 27.73
C VAL A 82 -10.29 10.63 28.81
N GLU A 83 -9.79 10.80 30.04
CA GLU A 83 -10.60 11.33 31.14
C GLU A 83 -10.99 12.80 30.93
N GLN A 84 -10.10 13.63 30.37
CA GLN A 84 -10.42 15.00 29.99
C GLN A 84 -11.51 15.06 28.91
N ALA A 85 -11.39 14.22 27.88
CA ALA A 85 -12.40 14.11 26.84
C ALA A 85 -13.73 13.58 27.39
N ARG A 86 -13.70 12.66 28.35
CA ARG A 86 -14.89 12.16 29.06
C ARG A 86 -15.62 13.29 29.79
N GLN A 87 -14.89 14.12 30.53
CA GLN A 87 -15.45 15.28 31.23
C GLN A 87 -16.05 16.30 30.26
N CYS A 88 -15.38 16.53 29.12
CA CYS A 88 -15.92 17.36 28.04
C CYS A 88 -17.23 16.78 27.49
N CYS A 89 -17.28 15.49 27.18
CA CYS A 89 -18.49 14.81 26.72
C CYS A 89 -19.63 14.87 27.75
N ALA A 90 -19.33 14.73 29.05
CA ALA A 90 -20.34 14.81 30.11
C ALA A 90 -21.00 16.18 30.21
N SER A 91 -20.32 17.25 29.77
CA SER A 91 -20.86 18.61 29.74
C SER A 91 -21.82 18.88 28.57
N ILE A 92 -21.92 17.97 27.59
CA ILE A 92 -22.73 18.13 26.37
C ILE A 92 -23.74 16.96 26.27
N PRO A 93 -25.00 17.14 26.73
CA PRO A 93 -25.99 16.05 26.79
C PRO A 93 -26.29 15.40 25.43
N THR A 94 -26.39 16.19 24.36
CA THR A 94 -26.68 15.72 22.99
C THR A 94 -25.58 14.82 22.42
N LEU A 95 -24.34 15.01 22.89
CA LEU A 95 -23.21 14.22 22.47
C LEU A 95 -23.27 12.81 23.08
N ARG A 96 -23.68 12.69 24.34
CA ARG A 96 -23.86 11.40 25.00
C ARG A 96 -24.85 10.52 24.25
N ASP A 97 -26.00 11.06 23.87
CA ASP A 97 -27.01 10.31 23.12
C ASP A 97 -26.50 9.88 21.74
N SER A 98 -25.69 10.72 21.09
CA SER A 98 -25.07 10.41 19.82
C SER A 98 -24.02 9.30 19.94
N MET A 99 -23.22 9.29 21.01
CA MET A 99 -22.23 8.24 21.29
C MET A 99 -22.90 6.89 21.59
N ILE A 100 -24.06 6.89 22.27
CA ILE A 100 -24.85 5.67 22.49
C ILE A 100 -25.37 5.09 21.16
N LYS A 101 -25.80 5.95 20.21
CA LYS A 101 -26.19 5.50 18.88
C LYS A 101 -25.04 4.86 18.12
N VAL A 102 -23.85 5.49 18.18
CA VAL A 102 -22.63 4.94 17.60
C VAL A 102 -22.29 3.59 18.24
N GLU A 103 -22.35 3.48 19.57
CA GLU A 103 -22.13 2.22 20.29
C GLU A 103 -23.06 1.10 19.82
N ASN A 104 -24.35 1.40 19.64
CA ASN A 104 -25.33 0.42 19.16
C ASN A 104 -24.97 -0.12 17.77
N GLN A 105 -24.54 0.75 16.85
CA GLN A 105 -24.14 0.34 15.51
C GLN A 105 -22.85 -0.47 15.51
N ILE A 106 -21.87 -0.09 16.34
CA ILE A 106 -20.65 -0.89 16.50
C ILE A 106 -21.00 -2.30 16.98
N LEU A 107 -21.85 -2.41 18.01
CA LEU A 107 -22.28 -3.70 18.54
C LEU A 107 -23.03 -4.53 17.48
N GLU A 108 -23.93 -3.91 16.72
CA GLU A 108 -24.65 -4.56 15.62
C GLU A 108 -23.68 -5.10 14.55
N LEU A 109 -22.74 -4.26 14.11
CA LEU A 109 -21.71 -4.63 13.13
C LEU A 109 -20.86 -5.80 13.63
N LEU A 110 -20.38 -5.73 14.88
CA LEU A 110 -19.53 -6.76 15.47
C LEU A 110 -20.28 -8.08 15.63
N VAL A 111 -21.57 -8.06 16.03
CA VAL A 111 -22.39 -9.27 16.11
C VAL A 111 -22.60 -9.88 14.72
N LEU A 112 -22.91 -9.06 13.71
CA LEU A 112 -23.07 -9.54 12.34
C LEU A 112 -21.79 -10.20 11.81
N ALA A 113 -20.65 -9.55 11.96
CA ALA A 113 -19.36 -10.09 11.54
C ALA A 113 -18.96 -11.34 12.35
N ALA A 114 -19.17 -11.34 13.66
CA ALA A 114 -18.84 -12.46 14.56
C ALA A 114 -19.72 -13.71 14.36
N ASN A 115 -20.89 -13.55 13.73
CA ASN A 115 -21.71 -14.67 13.30
C ASN A 115 -21.18 -15.34 12.02
N ALA A 116 -20.36 -14.63 11.25
CA ALA A 116 -19.78 -15.13 10.01
C ALA A 116 -18.35 -15.68 10.17
N GLY A 117 -17.62 -15.20 11.17
CA GLY A 117 -16.24 -15.61 11.41
C GLY A 117 -15.59 -14.88 12.59
N PRO A 118 -14.33 -15.18 12.92
CA PRO A 118 -13.59 -14.40 13.90
C PRO A 118 -13.43 -12.94 13.43
N VAL A 119 -13.55 -12.02 14.39
CA VAL A 119 -13.41 -10.57 14.19
C VAL A 119 -12.19 -10.07 14.94
N TYR A 120 -11.34 -9.35 14.24
CA TYR A 120 -10.13 -8.73 14.76
C TYR A 120 -10.26 -7.22 14.63
N ILE A 121 -10.17 -6.52 15.76
CA ILE A 121 -10.16 -5.07 15.81
C ILE A 121 -8.70 -4.63 15.81
N LEU A 122 -8.25 -4.02 14.72
CA LEU A 122 -6.88 -3.53 14.59
C LEU A 122 -6.82 -2.06 15.01
N THR A 123 -5.86 -1.70 15.85
CA THR A 123 -5.71 -0.31 16.35
C THR A 123 -4.25 0.11 16.35
N ASP A 124 -4.02 1.38 15.99
CA ASP A 124 -2.71 2.03 16.01
C ASP A 124 -2.26 2.44 17.43
N GLU A 125 -3.11 2.20 18.42
CA GLU A 125 -2.90 2.43 19.84
C GLU A 125 -2.72 1.13 20.61
N THR A 126 -2.33 1.23 21.89
CA THR A 126 -2.24 0.05 22.77
C THR A 126 -3.62 -0.48 23.16
N VAL A 127 -3.74 -1.79 23.41
CA VAL A 127 -5.00 -2.40 23.88
C VAL A 127 -5.52 -1.72 25.16
N ALA A 128 -4.63 -1.39 26.09
CA ALA A 128 -4.99 -0.67 27.33
C ALA A 128 -5.62 0.71 27.07
N PHE A 129 -5.21 1.39 26.00
CA PHE A 129 -5.81 2.65 25.60
C PHE A 129 -7.22 2.45 25.04
N VAL A 130 -7.42 1.41 24.20
CA VAL A 130 -8.75 1.05 23.68
C VAL A 130 -9.70 0.66 24.80
N GLU A 131 -9.24 -0.12 25.78
CA GLU A 131 -10.03 -0.49 26.95
C GLU A 131 -10.46 0.76 27.75
N ALA A 132 -9.54 1.69 28.01
CA ALA A 132 -9.85 2.95 28.69
C ALA A 132 -10.84 3.82 27.89
N MET A 133 -10.70 3.85 26.56
CA MET A 133 -11.64 4.52 25.66
C MET A 133 -13.04 3.91 25.72
N CYS A 134 -13.13 2.58 25.68
CA CYS A 134 -14.39 1.88 25.83
C CYS A 134 -15.01 2.13 27.21
N GLU A 135 -14.22 2.09 28.28
CA GLU A 135 -14.72 2.37 29.63
C GLU A 135 -15.31 3.79 29.75
N ALA A 136 -14.65 4.78 29.12
CA ALA A 136 -15.07 6.17 29.16
C ALA A 136 -16.30 6.47 28.30
N PHE A 137 -16.38 5.89 27.10
CA PHE A 137 -17.36 6.29 26.07
C PHE A 137 -18.30 5.18 25.61
N PHE A 138 -17.89 3.92 25.69
CA PHE A 138 -18.58 2.76 25.12
C PHE A 138 -18.59 1.55 26.09
N PRO A 139 -19.23 1.66 27.26
CA PRO A 139 -19.14 0.66 28.32
C PRO A 139 -19.79 -0.69 27.94
N ARG A 140 -20.78 -0.70 27.05
CA ARG A 140 -21.38 -1.94 26.54
C ARG A 140 -20.49 -2.60 25.50
N LEU A 141 -19.78 -1.80 24.69
CA LEU A 141 -18.74 -2.32 23.81
C LEU A 141 -17.63 -3.00 24.62
N LEU A 142 -17.15 -2.38 25.70
CA LEU A 142 -16.17 -3.00 26.60
C LEU A 142 -16.64 -4.37 27.10
N SER A 143 -17.90 -4.43 27.56
CA SER A 143 -18.50 -5.68 28.03
C SER A 143 -18.58 -6.73 26.91
N ALA A 144 -18.94 -6.33 25.68
CA ALA A 144 -18.99 -7.23 24.53
C ALA A 144 -17.59 -7.78 24.19
N LEU A 145 -16.55 -6.94 24.19
CA LEU A 145 -15.18 -7.36 23.90
C LEU A 145 -14.69 -8.46 24.87
N TYR A 146 -15.07 -8.40 26.15
CA TYR A 146 -14.73 -9.45 27.12
C TYR A 146 -15.64 -10.69 27.02
N ASN A 147 -16.92 -10.51 26.67
CA ASN A 147 -17.93 -11.56 26.74
C ASN A 147 -18.18 -12.31 25.41
N CYS A 148 -17.57 -11.90 24.29
CA CYS A 148 -17.76 -12.54 22.98
C CYS A 148 -17.12 -13.93 22.82
N GLY A 149 -16.73 -14.62 23.90
CA GLY A 149 -16.20 -15.99 23.85
C GLY A 149 -14.96 -16.17 22.98
N GLY A 150 -14.15 -15.11 22.83
CA GLY A 150 -12.96 -15.09 21.97
C GLY A 150 -13.22 -14.89 20.47
N ARG A 151 -14.48 -14.65 20.04
CA ARG A 151 -14.82 -14.36 18.64
C ARG A 151 -14.44 -12.96 18.18
N VAL A 152 -14.33 -12.01 19.11
CA VAL A 152 -13.83 -10.66 18.84
C VAL A 152 -12.53 -10.49 19.61
N LYS A 153 -11.45 -10.08 18.94
CA LYS A 153 -10.14 -9.82 19.55
C LYS A 153 -9.64 -8.44 19.16
N VAL A 154 -9.07 -7.71 20.12
CA VAL A 154 -8.41 -6.42 19.86
C VAL A 154 -6.91 -6.66 19.71
N ILE A 155 -6.33 -6.17 18.61
CA ILE A 155 -4.90 -6.22 18.30
C ILE A 155 -4.39 -4.79 18.27
N GLY A 156 -3.69 -4.39 19.32
CA GLY A 156 -3.06 -3.07 19.43
C GLY A 156 -1.55 -3.10 19.23
N VAL A 157 -0.99 -1.93 18.93
CA VAL A 157 0.44 -1.75 18.76
C VAL A 157 1.17 -2.13 20.06
N PRO A 158 2.27 -2.91 19.98
CA PRO A 158 2.98 -3.38 21.17
C PRO A 158 3.71 -2.26 21.91
N ASP A 159 4.18 -1.23 21.21
CA ASP A 159 4.76 -0.02 21.81
C ASP A 159 4.24 1.25 21.13
N LYS A 160 3.70 2.16 21.93
CA LYS A 160 3.21 3.48 21.49
C LYS A 160 4.28 4.33 20.77
N ASN A 161 5.56 4.06 21.03
CA ASN A 161 6.68 4.82 20.45
C ASN A 161 7.21 4.23 19.14
N MET A 162 6.54 3.21 18.59
CA MET A 162 6.95 2.62 17.32
C MET A 162 6.97 3.65 16.21
N SER A 163 8.07 3.66 15.47
CA SER A 163 8.19 4.42 14.24
C SER A 163 7.17 3.93 13.20
N VAL A 164 6.87 4.77 12.21
CA VAL A 164 5.95 4.42 11.12
C VAL A 164 6.38 3.15 10.38
N ALA A 165 7.68 2.92 10.22
CA ALA A 165 8.21 1.71 9.56
C ALA A 165 7.99 0.46 10.41
N GLU A 166 8.24 0.55 11.73
CA GLU A 166 7.97 -0.55 12.65
C GLU A 166 6.47 -0.87 12.72
N LYS A 167 5.60 0.15 12.70
CA LYS A 167 4.15 -0.04 12.62
C LYS A 167 3.74 -0.75 11.33
N ALA A 168 4.31 -0.37 10.18
CA ALA A 168 4.00 -1.03 8.92
C ALA A 168 4.41 -2.52 8.92
N THR A 169 5.61 -2.84 9.42
CA THR A 169 6.05 -4.24 9.58
C THR A 169 5.15 -5.00 10.54
N TRP A 170 4.83 -4.41 11.69
CA TRP A 170 3.93 -5.02 12.66
C TRP A 170 2.52 -5.26 12.10
N LYS A 171 1.98 -4.34 11.28
CA LYS A 171 0.68 -4.55 10.61
C LYS A 171 0.73 -5.77 9.71
N VAL A 172 1.77 -5.90 8.89
CA VAL A 172 1.97 -7.10 8.04
C VAL A 172 2.01 -8.36 8.90
N ASP A 173 2.82 -8.36 9.96
CA ASP A 173 2.92 -9.49 10.89
C ASP A 173 1.57 -9.79 11.57
N ALA A 174 0.81 -8.76 11.95
CA ALA A 174 -0.51 -8.91 12.56
C ALA A 174 -1.50 -9.56 11.60
N PHE A 175 -1.59 -9.10 10.35
CA PHE A 175 -2.45 -9.71 9.32
C PHE A 175 -2.04 -11.15 9.02
N GLN A 176 -0.75 -11.44 8.95
CA GLN A 176 -0.25 -12.79 8.76
C GLN A 176 -0.59 -13.71 9.95
N ASN A 177 -0.44 -13.21 11.18
CA ASN A 177 -0.80 -13.94 12.39
C ASN A 177 -2.30 -14.20 12.47
N ILE A 178 -3.15 -13.23 12.09
CA ILE A 178 -4.61 -13.40 12.01
C ILE A 178 -4.98 -14.58 11.10
N CYS A 179 -4.31 -14.70 9.95
CA CYS A 179 -4.54 -15.81 9.03
C CYS A 179 -4.13 -17.15 9.64
N CYS A 180 -2.94 -17.21 10.25
CA CYS A 180 -2.43 -18.41 10.91
C CYS A 180 -3.25 -18.83 12.14
N GLU A 181 -3.85 -17.88 12.87
CA GLU A 181 -4.76 -18.17 13.97
C GLU A 181 -6.11 -18.71 13.49
N SER A 182 -6.59 -18.19 12.35
CA SER A 182 -7.90 -18.55 11.80
C SER A 182 -7.86 -19.85 11.02
N THR A 183 -6.73 -20.22 10.43
CA THR A 183 -6.58 -21.42 9.59
C THR A 183 -5.16 -21.98 9.68
N PRO A 184 -4.98 -23.31 9.81
CA PRO A 184 -3.66 -23.93 9.84
C PRO A 184 -2.86 -23.60 8.57
N LEU A 185 -1.57 -23.29 8.74
CA LEU A 185 -0.67 -22.91 7.64
C LEU A 185 -0.64 -23.95 6.50
N GLU A 186 -0.70 -25.23 6.84
CA GLU A 186 -0.75 -26.32 5.84
C GLU A 186 -1.97 -26.23 4.91
N MET A 187 -3.10 -25.73 5.43
CA MET A 187 -4.32 -25.55 4.65
C MET A 187 -4.26 -24.29 3.78
N LEU A 188 -3.70 -23.20 4.31
CA LEU A 188 -3.49 -21.94 3.59
C LEU A 188 -2.58 -22.08 2.36
N MET A 189 -1.64 -23.03 2.42
CA MET A 189 -0.65 -23.29 1.36
C MET A 189 -1.13 -24.25 0.26
N ARG A 190 -2.32 -24.84 0.38
CA ARG A 190 -2.87 -25.79 -0.59
C ARG A 190 -4.00 -25.15 -1.40
N GLN A 191 -3.99 -25.33 -2.71
CA GLN A 191 -5.02 -24.75 -3.59
C GLN A 191 -6.44 -25.23 -3.26
N GLU A 192 -6.58 -26.48 -2.83
CA GLU A 192 -7.88 -27.11 -2.56
C GLU A 192 -8.51 -26.65 -1.23
N THR A 193 -7.70 -26.17 -0.29
CA THR A 193 -8.12 -25.85 1.08
C THR A 193 -7.78 -24.43 1.52
N GLY A 194 -7.05 -23.68 0.70
CA GLY A 194 -6.52 -22.35 0.98
C GLY A 194 -7.45 -21.21 0.58
N ASP A 195 -8.70 -21.48 0.22
CA ASP A 195 -9.76 -20.49 -0.02
C ASP A 195 -10.25 -19.88 1.30
N PHE A 196 -9.31 -19.28 2.03
CA PHE A 196 -9.53 -18.48 3.22
C PHE A 196 -9.77 -17.04 2.79
N ARG A 197 -10.85 -16.44 3.28
CA ARG A 197 -11.26 -15.07 2.99
C ARG A 197 -10.86 -14.17 4.14
N LEU A 198 -10.12 -13.13 3.81
CA LEU A 198 -9.78 -12.08 4.76
C LEU A 198 -10.48 -10.80 4.31
N ILE A 199 -11.44 -10.33 5.10
CA ILE A 199 -12.17 -9.10 4.83
C ILE A 199 -11.63 -8.02 5.76
N THR A 200 -10.96 -7.02 5.19
CA THR A 200 -10.38 -5.90 5.92
C THR A 200 -11.22 -4.65 5.67
N VAL A 201 -11.61 -3.95 6.73
CA VAL A 201 -12.31 -2.66 6.67
C VAL A 201 -11.46 -1.64 7.41
N SER A 202 -10.85 -0.70 6.68
CA SER A 202 -9.95 0.29 7.27
C SER A 202 -10.10 1.66 6.63
N ALA A 203 -9.87 2.70 7.42
CA ALA A 203 -9.66 4.06 6.92
C ALA A 203 -8.20 4.29 6.48
N ASP A 204 -7.25 3.52 7.01
CA ASP A 204 -5.82 3.65 6.75
C ASP A 204 -5.38 2.80 5.53
N GLU A 205 -4.71 3.45 4.58
CA GLU A 205 -4.15 2.79 3.40
C GLU A 205 -3.08 1.76 3.78
N LEU A 206 -2.37 1.95 4.89
CA LEU A 206 -1.38 0.98 5.36
C LEU A 206 -2.01 -0.36 5.76
N ASP A 207 -3.23 -0.37 6.31
CA ASP A 207 -3.94 -1.61 6.64
C ASP A 207 -4.35 -2.35 5.37
N VAL A 208 -4.82 -1.61 4.36
CA VAL A 208 -5.18 -2.18 3.05
C VAL A 208 -3.95 -2.82 2.40
N LEU A 209 -2.81 -2.12 2.41
CA LEU A 209 -1.55 -2.66 1.88
C LEU A 209 -1.05 -3.85 2.69
N ALA A 210 -1.09 -3.78 4.02
CA ALA A 210 -0.65 -4.87 4.89
C ALA A 210 -1.51 -6.13 4.72
N SER A 211 -2.84 -5.97 4.54
CA SER A 211 -3.74 -7.09 4.28
C SER A 211 -3.38 -7.84 2.99
N SER A 212 -2.86 -7.15 1.97
CA SER A 212 -2.46 -7.79 0.72
C SER A 212 -1.20 -8.66 0.88
N ALA A 213 -0.33 -8.35 1.84
CA ALA A 213 0.87 -9.11 2.15
C ALA A 213 0.58 -10.49 2.79
N VAL A 214 -0.68 -10.76 3.15
CA VAL A 214 -1.13 -12.10 3.56
C VAL A 214 -0.88 -13.13 2.48
N LYS A 215 -0.92 -12.74 1.20
CA LYS A 215 -0.65 -13.65 0.08
C LYS A 215 0.76 -14.23 0.09
N ASP A 216 1.70 -13.62 0.82
CA ASP A 216 3.05 -14.15 1.00
C ASP A 216 3.05 -15.45 1.83
N ILE A 217 2.05 -15.67 2.70
CA ILE A 217 1.91 -16.89 3.53
C ILE A 217 0.66 -17.72 3.21
N ALA A 218 -0.31 -17.14 2.50
CA ALA A 218 -1.58 -17.76 2.13
C ALA A 218 -1.89 -17.40 0.66
N PRO A 219 -1.19 -18.00 -0.30
CA PRO A 219 -1.25 -17.58 -1.71
C PRO A 219 -2.62 -17.76 -2.35
N PHE A 220 -3.46 -18.65 -1.79
CA PHE A 220 -4.81 -18.92 -2.26
C PHE A 220 -5.89 -18.13 -1.50
N ALA A 221 -5.51 -17.32 -0.50
CA ALA A 221 -6.46 -16.53 0.27
C ALA A 221 -7.11 -15.43 -0.58
N VAL A 222 -8.41 -15.26 -0.41
CA VAL A 222 -9.20 -14.20 -1.01
C VAL A 222 -9.20 -13.00 -0.06
N VAL A 223 -8.29 -12.07 -0.30
CA VAL A 223 -8.23 -10.82 0.46
C VAL A 223 -9.15 -9.79 -0.18
N LYS A 224 -10.15 -9.33 0.58
CA LYS A 224 -11.02 -8.20 0.23
C LYS A 224 -10.72 -7.06 1.20
N ALA A 225 -10.34 -5.91 0.67
CA ALA A 225 -10.09 -4.72 1.48
C ALA A 225 -11.08 -3.61 1.09
N VAL A 226 -11.80 -3.10 2.08
CA VAL A 226 -12.75 -2.00 1.97
C VAL A 226 -12.09 -0.79 2.61
N GLN A 227 -11.68 0.17 1.78
CA GLN A 227 -11.17 1.44 2.27
C GLN A 227 -12.33 2.39 2.55
N MET A 228 -12.46 2.78 3.82
CA MET A 228 -13.46 3.75 4.23
C MET A 228 -12.99 5.15 3.84
N PRO A 229 -13.84 5.98 3.20
CA PRO A 229 -13.45 7.32 2.80
C PRO A 229 -13.21 8.17 4.05
N ILE A 230 -11.96 8.54 4.29
CA ILE A 230 -11.64 9.64 5.21
C ILE A 230 -12.16 10.91 4.54
N ALA A 231 -13.10 11.61 5.19
CA ALA A 231 -13.67 12.84 4.64
C ALA A 231 -12.54 13.80 4.20
N GLN A 232 -12.59 14.23 2.94
CA GLN A 232 -11.59 15.11 2.32
C GLN A 232 -11.41 16.34 3.23
N ASN A 233 -10.23 16.45 3.87
CA ASN A 233 -9.81 17.40 4.93
C ASN A 233 -9.64 16.81 6.35
N GLY A 234 -9.70 15.49 6.56
CA GLY A 234 -9.36 14.88 7.87
C GLY A 234 -10.33 15.25 8.99
N SER A 235 -11.61 15.44 8.66
CA SER A 235 -12.65 15.69 9.66
C SER A 235 -13.96 15.09 9.17
N LEU A 236 -14.43 14.05 9.85
CA LEU A 236 -15.86 13.76 9.90
C LEU A 236 -16.55 15.07 10.31
N THR A 237 -17.31 15.69 9.42
CA THR A 237 -17.87 17.03 9.70
C THR A 237 -18.91 16.98 10.82
N SER A 238 -19.50 15.81 11.08
CA SER A 238 -20.44 15.55 12.17
C SER A 238 -20.48 14.06 12.55
N LEU A 239 -20.96 13.77 13.76
CA LEU A 239 -21.29 12.39 14.19
C LEU A 239 -22.41 11.78 13.36
N ASP A 240 -23.33 12.58 12.80
CA ASP A 240 -24.38 12.07 11.91
C ASP A 240 -23.79 11.48 10.61
N SER A 241 -22.72 12.10 10.08
CA SER A 241 -21.99 11.54 8.94
C SER A 241 -21.36 10.20 9.28
N PHE A 242 -20.81 10.07 10.49
CA PHE A 242 -20.22 8.83 10.97
C PHE A 242 -21.28 7.74 11.19
N HIS A 243 -22.45 8.11 11.72
CA HIS A 243 -23.60 7.22 11.88
C HIS A 243 -24.07 6.65 10.53
N ASN A 244 -24.18 7.50 9.50
CA ASN A 244 -24.55 7.07 8.16
C ASN A 244 -23.48 6.16 7.53
N GLN A 245 -22.20 6.45 7.78
CA GLN A 245 -21.08 5.61 7.34
C GLN A 245 -21.12 4.22 7.97
N LEU A 246 -21.33 4.12 9.29
CA LEU A 246 -21.51 2.84 9.99
C LEU A 246 -22.74 2.09 9.49
N GLN A 247 -23.86 2.78 9.25
CA GLN A 247 -25.07 2.14 8.72
C GLN A 247 -24.84 1.57 7.31
N GLY A 248 -24.13 2.30 6.45
CA GLY A 248 -23.74 1.81 5.13
C GLY A 248 -22.83 0.59 5.22
N LEU A 249 -21.89 0.58 6.17
CA LEU A 249 -21.01 -0.56 6.41
C LEU A 249 -21.79 -1.78 6.91
N ILE A 250 -22.73 -1.62 7.83
CA ILE A 250 -23.61 -2.70 8.29
C ILE A 250 -24.39 -3.30 7.11
N GLY A 251 -24.94 -2.45 6.23
CA GLY A 251 -25.63 -2.88 5.01
C GLY A 251 -24.71 -3.68 4.08
N ALA A 252 -23.50 -3.20 3.83
CA ALA A 252 -22.52 -3.88 2.98
C ALA A 252 -22.08 -5.24 3.56
N VAL A 253 -21.88 -5.33 4.88
CA VAL A 253 -21.58 -6.62 5.54
C VAL A 253 -22.76 -7.58 5.39
N HIS A 254 -24.00 -7.10 5.53
CA HIS A 254 -25.18 -7.94 5.35
C HIS A 254 -25.30 -8.48 3.91
N GLU A 255 -25.08 -7.63 2.90
CA GLU A 255 -25.08 -8.04 1.49
C GLU A 255 -24.00 -9.08 1.18
N GLU A 256 -22.79 -8.90 1.70
CA GLU A 256 -21.69 -9.86 1.54
C GLU A 256 -22.04 -11.22 2.15
N LEU A 257 -22.68 -11.24 3.32
CA LEU A 257 -23.13 -12.48 3.97
C LEU A 257 -24.27 -13.17 3.22
N GLU A 258 -25.17 -12.43 2.59
CA GLU A 258 -26.26 -13.00 1.77
C GLU A 258 -25.74 -13.59 0.45
N MET A 259 -24.75 -12.95 -0.18
CA MET A 259 -24.09 -13.48 -1.38
C MET A 259 -23.39 -14.82 -1.13
N ASP A 260 -22.84 -15.01 0.07
CA ASP A 260 -22.20 -16.27 0.45
C ASP A 260 -23.19 -17.42 0.58
N LYS A 261 -24.42 -17.15 1.06
CA LYS A 261 -25.49 -18.16 1.09
C LYS A 261 -25.92 -18.59 -0.31
N LEU A 262 -25.92 -17.68 -1.29
CA LEU A 262 -26.31 -18.00 -2.67
C LEU A 262 -25.25 -18.80 -3.43
N SER A 263 -23.97 -18.63 -3.09
CA SER A 263 -22.86 -19.36 -3.72
C SER A 263 -22.70 -20.82 -3.28
N SER A 264 -23.43 -21.26 -2.24
CA SER A 264 -23.31 -22.60 -1.63
C SER A 264 -24.36 -23.62 -2.11
N PHE A 265 -25.18 -23.31 -3.12
CA PHE A 265 -26.11 -24.28 -3.70
C PHE A 265 -25.40 -25.29 -4.63
N PRO A 266 -25.53 -26.61 -4.40
CA PRO A 266 -24.88 -27.64 -5.20
C PRO A 266 -25.80 -27.99 -6.37
N ASP A 267 -25.71 -27.26 -7.48
CA ASP A 267 -26.06 -27.73 -8.83
C ASP A 267 -25.99 -26.54 -9.80
N SER A 268 -24.80 -26.26 -10.32
CA SER A 268 -24.63 -25.43 -11.52
C SER A 268 -23.34 -25.85 -12.23
N PRO A 269 -23.37 -26.13 -13.55
CA PRO A 269 -22.21 -26.61 -14.27
C PRO A 269 -21.16 -25.50 -14.38
N SER A 270 -19.90 -25.90 -14.25
CA SER A 270 -18.69 -25.09 -14.32
C SER A 270 -18.71 -24.04 -15.44
N PHE A 271 -18.72 -22.76 -15.08
CA PHE A 271 -18.31 -21.66 -15.95
C PHE A 271 -16.90 -21.18 -15.53
N PRO A 272 -16.06 -20.73 -16.47
CA PRO A 272 -14.72 -20.21 -16.17
C PRO A 272 -14.81 -18.90 -15.37
N PRO A 273 -13.76 -18.49 -14.63
CA PRO A 273 -13.81 -17.36 -13.72
C PRO A 273 -13.94 -16.05 -14.52
N ALA A 274 -15.14 -15.49 -14.54
CA ALA A 274 -15.36 -14.12 -14.97
C ALA A 274 -15.03 -13.18 -13.81
N LEU A 275 -14.15 -12.20 -14.07
CA LEU A 275 -14.00 -11.00 -13.25
C LEU A 275 -15.33 -10.25 -13.25
N VAL A 276 -16.16 -10.48 -12.25
CA VAL A 276 -17.37 -9.68 -12.02
C VAL A 276 -16.98 -8.48 -11.19
N SER A 277 -16.76 -7.34 -11.86
CA SER A 277 -16.75 -6.02 -11.24
C SER A 277 -18.21 -5.56 -11.11
N PHE A 278 -18.66 -5.28 -9.89
CA PHE A 278 -19.94 -4.62 -9.66
C PHE A 278 -19.71 -3.12 -9.42
N PRO A 279 -20.44 -2.23 -10.11
CA PRO A 279 -20.48 -0.81 -9.80
C PRO A 279 -21.63 -0.54 -8.82
N MET A 280 -21.33 0.00 -7.64
CA MET A 280 -22.37 0.56 -6.78
C MET A 280 -22.70 1.99 -7.23
N VAL A 281 -23.99 2.27 -7.34
CA VAL A 281 -24.64 3.35 -8.08
C VAL A 281 -24.37 4.74 -7.47
N ALA A 282 -23.79 5.64 -8.27
CA ALA A 282 -23.89 7.09 -8.05
C ALA A 282 -25.19 7.61 -8.67
N PHE A 283 -26.14 8.05 -7.84
CA PHE A 283 -27.25 8.88 -8.30
C PHE A 283 -26.75 10.33 -8.45
N LEU A 284 -26.87 10.89 -9.67
CA LEU A 284 -27.52 12.17 -9.98
C LEU A 284 -27.16 12.62 -11.41
N ASN A 285 -28.17 12.78 -12.25
CA ASN A 285 -28.19 13.66 -13.43
C ASN A 285 -29.64 14.17 -13.55
N PRO A 286 -29.95 15.36 -14.11
CA PRO A 286 -29.56 15.70 -15.49
C PRO A 286 -29.32 17.21 -15.78
N MET A 287 -28.52 17.52 -16.81
CA MET A 287 -28.95 18.17 -18.07
C MET A 287 -27.83 18.92 -18.84
N ALA A 288 -27.89 18.72 -20.16
CA ALA A 288 -27.53 19.64 -21.26
C ALA A 288 -26.05 19.95 -21.60
N VAL A 289 -25.67 19.45 -22.77
CA VAL A 289 -24.60 19.88 -23.70
C VAL A 289 -25.28 20.88 -24.68
N PRO A 290 -24.64 21.93 -25.28
CA PRO A 290 -23.55 21.69 -26.23
C PRO A 290 -22.45 22.73 -26.51
N SER A 291 -21.33 22.17 -27.05
CA SER A 291 -20.44 22.62 -28.16
C SER A 291 -19.45 23.79 -28.00
N GLY A 292 -18.15 23.52 -28.23
CA GLY A 292 -17.13 24.48 -28.71
C GLY A 292 -15.80 24.54 -27.91
N PRO A 293 -14.61 24.73 -28.53
CA PRO A 293 -13.32 24.32 -27.97
C PRO A 293 -12.59 25.44 -27.22
N LEU A 294 -12.25 25.22 -25.94
CA LEU A 294 -11.21 26.00 -25.25
C LEU A 294 -10.50 25.10 -24.22
N PHE A 295 -9.23 24.81 -24.48
CA PHE A 295 -8.32 24.22 -23.51
C PHE A 295 -8.07 25.24 -22.38
N SER A 296 -8.66 25.00 -21.22
CA SER A 296 -8.33 25.71 -19.99
C SER A 296 -7.66 24.73 -19.01
N LEU A 297 -6.36 24.95 -18.77
CA LEU A 297 -5.50 24.22 -17.82
C LEU A 297 -6.09 23.99 -16.41
N PRO A 298 -6.96 24.85 -15.84
CA PRO A 298 -7.56 24.57 -14.54
C PRO A 298 -8.47 23.33 -14.54
N ALA A 299 -9.06 22.96 -15.69
CA ALA A 299 -10.05 21.87 -15.75
C ALA A 299 -9.42 20.47 -15.71
N LEU A 300 -8.17 20.31 -16.17
CA LEU A 300 -7.47 19.02 -16.18
C LEU A 300 -6.97 18.58 -14.79
N LEU A 301 -6.69 19.54 -13.91
CA LEU A 301 -6.25 19.27 -12.54
C LEU A 301 -7.41 19.25 -11.52
N SER A 302 -8.60 19.69 -11.94
CA SER A 302 -9.80 19.79 -11.08
C SER A 302 -10.83 18.68 -11.30
N GLN A 303 -10.59 17.74 -12.22
CA GLN A 303 -11.48 16.58 -12.37
C GLN A 303 -11.19 15.56 -11.27
N GLN A 304 -12.01 15.66 -10.23
CA GLN A 304 -12.27 14.64 -9.25
C GLN A 304 -12.89 13.42 -9.95
N LEU A 305 -12.04 12.48 -10.35
CA LEU A 305 -12.44 11.18 -10.88
C LEU A 305 -12.19 10.14 -9.80
N SER A 306 -13.25 9.40 -9.50
CA SER A 306 -13.28 8.13 -8.75
C SER A 306 -12.00 7.33 -9.00
N ALA A 307 -11.48 6.70 -7.95
CA ALA A 307 -10.33 5.81 -8.03
C ALA A 307 -10.36 4.99 -9.33
N PRO A 308 -9.40 5.19 -10.25
CA PRO A 308 -9.18 4.17 -11.24
C PRO A 308 -8.57 3.02 -10.46
N GLN A 309 -9.27 1.88 -10.42
CA GLN A 309 -8.58 0.60 -10.55
C GLN A 309 -7.48 0.81 -11.59
N LEU A 310 -6.23 0.46 -11.25
CA LEU A 310 -5.08 0.41 -12.16
C LEU A 310 -5.56 0.41 -13.62
N PRO A 311 -5.44 1.53 -14.37
CA PRO A 311 -5.67 1.48 -15.79
C PRO A 311 -4.62 0.50 -16.30
N MET A 312 -5.13 -0.67 -16.65
CA MET A 312 -4.44 -1.62 -17.47
C MET A 312 -3.84 -0.88 -18.68
N LEU A 313 -2.65 -1.35 -19.10
CA LEU A 313 -2.09 -1.30 -20.47
C LEU A 313 -1.16 -0.09 -20.75
N LEU A 314 -0.03 -0.27 -21.45
CA LEU A 314 0.14 -1.00 -22.72
C LEU A 314 1.44 -1.82 -22.81
N SER A 315 1.41 -2.77 -23.76
CA SER A 315 2.37 -3.80 -24.16
C SER A 315 2.59 -4.96 -23.18
N SER A 316 2.00 -6.10 -23.53
CA SER A 316 2.54 -7.42 -23.18
C SER A 316 4.01 -7.48 -23.58
N LEU A 317 4.89 -7.82 -22.63
CA LEU A 317 6.26 -8.17 -22.99
C LEU A 317 6.23 -9.41 -23.91
N PRO A 318 7.08 -9.47 -24.95
CA PRO A 318 7.37 -10.75 -25.58
C PRO A 318 7.88 -11.72 -24.51
N SER A 319 7.52 -12.99 -24.65
CA SER A 319 8.01 -14.11 -23.84
C SER A 319 9.52 -14.02 -23.59
N PRO A 320 10.02 -14.49 -22.43
CA PRO A 320 11.38 -14.23 -21.98
C PRO A 320 12.38 -14.84 -22.96
N SER A 321 12.91 -13.99 -23.84
CA SER A 321 14.04 -14.29 -24.70
C SER A 321 15.28 -13.77 -24.01
N ALA A 322 15.93 -14.64 -23.22
CA ALA A 322 17.36 -14.66 -22.92
C ALA A 322 18.09 -13.37 -22.45
N GLN A 323 17.41 -12.27 -22.12
CA GLN A 323 18.08 -11.04 -21.67
C GLN A 323 18.26 -11.07 -20.15
N HIS A 324 19.49 -11.37 -19.72
CA HIS A 324 19.89 -11.41 -18.32
C HIS A 324 20.09 -10.00 -17.71
N GLN A 325 19.52 -8.94 -18.30
CA GLN A 325 19.81 -7.56 -17.91
C GLN A 325 18.53 -6.71 -17.92
N ALA A 326 18.34 -5.91 -16.88
CA ALA A 326 17.25 -4.95 -16.76
C ALA A 326 17.78 -3.60 -16.23
N PHE A 327 17.09 -2.51 -16.57
CA PHE A 327 17.52 -1.15 -16.24
C PHE A 327 16.45 -0.42 -15.44
N VAL A 328 16.84 0.19 -14.32
CA VAL A 328 15.97 1.11 -13.57
C VAL A 328 16.60 2.48 -13.56
N VAL A 329 15.89 3.47 -14.08
CA VAL A 329 16.39 4.83 -14.23
C VAL A 329 15.47 5.77 -13.48
N HIS A 330 15.98 6.46 -12.47
CA HIS A 330 15.18 7.49 -11.81
C HIS A 330 14.97 8.69 -12.73
N LEU A 331 13.81 9.34 -12.63
CA LEU A 331 13.54 10.53 -13.44
C LEU A 331 14.20 11.76 -12.82
N GLU A 332 13.93 12.00 -11.54
CA GLU A 332 14.34 13.19 -10.81
C GLU A 332 15.86 13.28 -10.66
N ASN A 333 16.45 14.35 -11.20
CA ASN A 333 17.88 14.66 -11.16
C ASN A 333 18.80 13.62 -11.80
N VAL A 334 18.24 12.66 -12.54
CA VAL A 334 19.00 11.69 -13.34
C VAL A 334 18.69 11.90 -14.82
N LEU A 335 17.43 11.78 -15.24
CA LEU A 335 17.01 12.08 -16.62
C LEU A 335 16.69 13.56 -16.82
N VAL A 336 16.12 14.19 -15.78
CA VAL A 336 15.61 15.56 -15.85
C VAL A 336 16.14 16.36 -14.65
N PRO A 337 16.63 17.61 -14.84
CA PRO A 337 17.22 18.41 -13.77
C PRO A 337 16.14 19.08 -12.90
N THR A 338 15.27 18.29 -12.28
CA THR A 338 14.08 18.78 -11.55
C THR A 338 14.43 19.73 -10.40
N LYS A 339 15.55 19.51 -9.70
CA LYS A 339 16.04 20.42 -8.65
C LYS A 339 16.43 21.78 -9.23
N TRP A 340 17.17 21.79 -10.34
CA TRP A 340 17.52 23.04 -11.02
C TRP A 340 16.28 23.78 -11.51
N MET A 341 15.31 23.07 -12.08
CA MET A 341 14.05 23.67 -12.53
C MET A 341 13.23 24.23 -11.37
N SER A 342 13.23 23.56 -10.21
CA SER A 342 12.57 24.09 -9.00
C SER A 342 13.23 25.38 -8.53
N ASP A 343 14.56 25.38 -8.41
CA ASP A 343 15.32 26.51 -7.89
C ASP A 343 15.37 27.72 -8.85
N ARG A 344 15.36 27.49 -10.18
CA ARG A 344 15.52 28.54 -11.19
C ARG A 344 14.23 28.94 -11.89
N LEU A 345 13.27 28.02 -12.04
CA LEU A 345 11.99 28.28 -12.72
C LEU A 345 10.82 28.36 -11.75
N GLY A 346 11.04 28.14 -10.44
CA GLY A 346 9.96 28.05 -9.47
C GLY A 346 9.05 26.83 -9.68
N LEU A 347 9.57 25.78 -10.35
CA LEU A 347 8.82 24.56 -10.58
C LEU A 347 8.38 23.97 -9.23
N SER A 348 7.07 23.80 -9.08
CA SER A 348 6.47 23.09 -7.95
C SER A 348 5.42 22.09 -8.44
N LYS A 349 4.92 21.27 -7.52
CA LYS A 349 3.91 20.24 -7.81
C LYS A 349 2.49 20.81 -7.94
N SER A 350 2.30 22.12 -7.73
CA SER A 350 1.00 22.77 -7.90
C SER A 350 0.78 23.22 -9.34
N ALA A 351 -0.50 23.34 -9.74
CA ALA A 351 -0.90 23.88 -11.03
C ALA A 351 -0.25 25.24 -11.31
N LEU A 352 -0.33 26.14 -10.33
CA LEU A 352 0.22 27.49 -10.41
C LEU A 352 1.75 27.50 -10.57
N GLY A 353 2.44 26.61 -9.87
CA GLY A 353 3.90 26.50 -10.00
C GLY A 353 4.33 25.98 -11.36
N LEU A 354 3.58 25.04 -11.93
CA LEU A 354 3.82 24.54 -13.28
C LEU A 354 3.60 25.62 -14.34
N GLU A 355 2.50 26.39 -14.23
CA GLU A 355 2.21 27.52 -15.13
C GLU A 355 3.28 28.61 -15.03
N THR A 356 3.72 28.95 -13.81
CA THR A 356 4.78 29.94 -13.60
C THR A 356 6.10 29.50 -14.24
N ALA A 357 6.49 28.24 -14.02
CA ALA A 357 7.69 27.67 -14.63
C ALA A 357 7.58 27.61 -16.16
N GLN A 358 6.40 27.29 -16.70
CA GLN A 358 6.13 27.28 -18.13
C GLN A 358 6.28 28.68 -18.74
N GLN A 359 5.75 29.72 -18.09
CA GLN A 359 5.91 31.09 -18.57
C GLN A 359 7.38 31.50 -18.60
N GLN A 360 8.14 31.22 -17.54
CA GLN A 360 9.58 31.52 -17.51
C GLN A 360 10.36 30.75 -18.57
N TYR A 361 10.00 29.49 -18.81
CA TYR A 361 10.57 28.67 -19.88
C TYR A 361 10.28 29.24 -21.27
N GLN A 362 9.06 29.72 -21.51
CA GLN A 362 8.66 30.34 -22.78
C GLN A 362 9.37 31.66 -23.05
N LEU A 363 9.72 32.40 -21.99
CA LEU A 363 10.40 33.71 -22.10
C LEU A 363 11.90 33.61 -22.38
N SER A 364 12.53 32.44 -22.20
CA SER A 364 13.99 32.28 -22.34
C SER A 364 14.35 31.28 -23.46
N PRO A 365 14.72 31.74 -24.66
CA PRO A 365 15.05 30.84 -25.78
C PRO A 365 16.33 30.03 -25.52
N ASP A 366 17.33 30.61 -24.85
CA ASP A 366 18.58 29.93 -24.52
C ASP A 366 18.32 28.73 -23.58
N LEU A 367 17.36 28.89 -22.66
CA LEU A 367 16.94 27.81 -21.77
C LEU A 367 16.24 26.68 -22.53
N GLN A 368 15.41 27.00 -23.54
CA GLN A 368 14.77 26.00 -24.37
C GLN A 368 15.81 25.16 -25.12
N VAL A 369 16.85 25.80 -25.67
CA VAL A 369 17.95 25.11 -26.34
C VAL A 369 18.70 24.20 -25.35
N ALA A 370 19.00 24.68 -24.14
CA ALA A 370 19.70 23.90 -23.13
C ALA A 370 18.88 22.69 -22.63
N LEU A 371 17.59 22.88 -22.32
CA LEU A 371 16.71 21.78 -21.90
C LEU A 371 16.44 20.80 -23.03
N ARG A 372 16.40 21.27 -24.28
CA ARG A 372 16.31 20.40 -25.46
C ARG A 372 17.54 19.51 -25.62
N ALA A 373 18.73 20.05 -25.43
CA ALA A 373 19.96 19.25 -25.46
C ALA A 373 19.97 18.17 -24.36
N ILE A 374 19.46 18.51 -23.17
CA ILE A 374 19.26 17.54 -22.07
C ILE A 374 18.26 16.46 -22.46
N GLU A 375 17.13 16.85 -23.08
CA GLU A 375 16.12 15.91 -23.57
C GLU A 375 16.70 14.91 -24.57
N ASP A 376 17.48 15.38 -25.54
CA ASP A 376 18.10 14.54 -26.56
C ASP A 376 19.13 13.58 -25.94
N ALA A 377 19.90 14.03 -24.94
CA ALA A 377 20.84 13.16 -24.20
C ALA A 377 20.12 12.13 -23.32
N ALA A 378 19.02 12.51 -22.67
CA ALA A 378 18.18 11.58 -21.89
C ALA A 378 17.55 10.50 -22.79
N LEU A 379 17.06 10.89 -23.96
CA LEU A 379 16.55 9.95 -24.97
C LEU A 379 17.65 9.01 -25.48
N GLN A 380 18.87 9.51 -25.70
CA GLN A 380 20.01 8.67 -26.08
C GLN A 380 20.30 7.62 -25.00
N LEU A 381 20.31 8.01 -23.73
CA LEU A 381 20.50 7.08 -22.61
C LEU A 381 19.43 6.00 -22.58
N LEU A 382 18.16 6.37 -22.68
CA LEU A 382 17.05 5.42 -22.65
C LEU A 382 17.08 4.47 -23.85
N ARG A 383 17.41 4.95 -25.06
CA ARG A 383 17.54 4.10 -26.26
C ARG A 383 18.68 3.10 -26.13
N VAL A 384 19.83 3.53 -25.59
CA VAL A 384 20.96 2.64 -25.32
C VAL A 384 20.55 1.56 -24.33
N ALA A 385 19.92 1.93 -23.22
CA ALA A 385 19.41 0.96 -22.23
C ALA A 385 18.40 -0.01 -22.85
N ALA A 386 17.40 0.49 -23.59
CA ALA A 386 16.35 -0.31 -24.21
C ALA A 386 16.87 -1.28 -25.27
N SER A 387 18.01 -0.97 -25.91
CA SER A 387 18.66 -1.90 -26.85
C SER A 387 19.30 -3.12 -26.16
N MET A 388 19.54 -3.05 -24.85
CA MET A 388 20.21 -4.10 -24.06
C MET A 388 19.25 -4.89 -23.17
N GLY A 389 18.10 -4.30 -22.80
CA GLY A 389 17.11 -4.93 -21.93
C GLY A 389 15.93 -4.01 -21.62
N PRO A 390 14.91 -4.51 -20.90
CA PRO A 390 13.77 -3.69 -20.48
C PRO A 390 14.21 -2.54 -19.57
N VAL A 391 13.62 -1.36 -19.78
CA VAL A 391 13.93 -0.14 -19.03
C VAL A 391 12.71 0.29 -18.23
N PHE A 392 12.92 0.57 -16.95
CA PHE A 392 11.90 1.06 -16.04
C PHE A 392 12.30 2.45 -15.54
N VAL A 393 11.53 3.48 -15.90
CA VAL A 393 11.71 4.85 -15.44
C VAL A 393 10.86 5.06 -14.20
N VAL A 394 11.50 5.38 -13.07
CA VAL A 394 10.84 5.49 -11.76
C VAL A 394 10.83 6.94 -11.29
N SER A 395 9.67 7.43 -10.88
CA SER A 395 9.46 8.84 -10.52
C SER A 395 8.81 9.03 -9.17
N ASP A 396 9.28 10.05 -8.43
CA ASP A 396 8.72 10.48 -7.15
C ASP A 396 7.35 11.17 -7.27
N ASN A 397 6.88 11.40 -8.50
CA ASN A 397 5.63 12.08 -8.80
C ASN A 397 4.62 11.16 -9.47
N THR A 398 3.34 11.54 -9.44
CA THR A 398 2.28 10.77 -10.08
C THR A 398 2.44 10.75 -11.60
N LEU A 399 1.97 9.68 -12.24
CA LEU A 399 1.98 9.58 -13.70
C LEU A 399 1.26 10.76 -14.37
N THR A 400 0.14 11.20 -13.80
CA THR A 400 -0.61 12.38 -14.30
C THR A 400 0.24 13.65 -14.25
N TYR A 401 0.95 13.88 -13.14
CA TYR A 401 1.83 15.04 -13.05
C TYR A 401 2.97 14.94 -14.08
N LEU A 402 3.59 13.76 -14.21
CA LEU A 402 4.68 13.53 -15.14
C LEU A 402 4.27 13.74 -16.59
N GLU A 403 3.09 13.28 -16.97
CA GLU A 403 2.58 13.43 -18.31
C GLU A 403 2.44 14.91 -18.68
N VAL A 404 1.86 15.72 -17.79
CA VAL A 404 1.74 17.16 -17.99
C VAL A 404 3.11 17.82 -17.98
N PHE A 405 3.92 17.56 -16.96
CA PHE A 405 5.27 18.13 -16.80
C PHE A 405 6.17 17.85 -18.02
N CYS A 406 6.30 16.58 -18.41
CA CYS A 406 7.10 16.21 -19.56
C CYS A 406 6.49 16.76 -20.85
N SER A 407 5.16 16.81 -21.03
CA SER A 407 4.58 17.39 -22.24
C SER A 407 4.93 18.87 -22.45
N VAL A 408 5.14 19.61 -21.37
CA VAL A 408 5.47 21.04 -21.39
C VAL A 408 6.96 21.28 -21.64
N PHE A 409 7.84 20.58 -20.91
CA PHE A 409 9.28 20.85 -20.93
C PHE A 409 10.10 19.86 -21.77
N PHE A 410 9.60 18.64 -21.98
CA PHE A 410 10.30 17.53 -22.64
C PHE A 410 9.34 16.75 -23.58
N PRO A 411 8.79 17.40 -24.62
CA PRO A 411 7.70 16.85 -25.42
C PRO A 411 8.07 15.59 -26.22
N THR A 412 9.34 15.45 -26.64
CA THR A 412 9.84 14.25 -27.32
C THR A 412 10.05 13.10 -26.34
N LEU A 413 10.45 13.37 -25.11
CA LEU A 413 10.50 12.38 -24.03
C LEU A 413 9.10 11.83 -23.75
N THR A 414 8.08 12.69 -23.68
CA THR A 414 6.69 12.27 -23.54
C THR A 414 6.22 11.38 -24.69
N ALA A 415 6.53 11.77 -25.93
CA ALA A 415 6.21 10.95 -27.10
C ALA A 415 6.89 9.57 -27.03
N PHE A 416 8.14 9.53 -26.58
CA PHE A 416 8.90 8.30 -26.42
C PHE A 416 8.35 7.41 -25.30
N PHE A 417 7.92 7.97 -24.17
CA PHE A 417 7.26 7.22 -23.09
C PHE A 417 5.89 6.66 -23.49
N ARG A 418 5.18 7.32 -24.40
CA ARG A 418 3.90 6.82 -24.94
C ARG A 418 4.07 5.76 -26.02
N ASP A 419 5.25 5.64 -26.61
CA ASP A 419 5.52 4.62 -27.62
C ASP A 419 5.65 3.24 -26.95
N ALA A 420 4.64 2.40 -27.15
CA ALA A 420 4.61 1.04 -26.63
C ALA A 420 5.75 0.16 -27.17
N ASN A 421 6.39 0.54 -28.28
CA ASN A 421 7.52 -0.18 -28.87
C ASN A 421 8.89 0.30 -28.36
N SER A 422 8.92 1.32 -27.51
CA SER A 422 10.17 1.89 -26.99
C SER A 422 10.94 0.93 -26.07
N GLY A 423 10.27 -0.09 -25.51
CA GLY A 423 10.85 -0.96 -24.48
C GLY A 423 11.04 -0.27 -23.13
N VAL A 424 10.46 0.92 -22.96
CA VAL A 424 10.55 1.74 -21.74
C VAL A 424 9.20 1.78 -21.04
N HIS A 425 9.21 1.51 -19.74
CA HIS A 425 8.04 1.52 -18.88
C HIS A 425 8.19 2.60 -17.81
N VAL A 426 7.19 3.48 -17.66
CA VAL A 426 7.24 4.57 -16.67
C VAL A 426 6.37 4.22 -15.46
N LEU A 427 6.93 4.41 -14.27
CA LEU A 427 6.29 4.18 -12.98
C LEU A 427 6.28 5.49 -12.19
N GLY A 428 5.08 5.99 -11.89
CA GLY A 428 4.89 7.14 -11.01
C GLY A 428 4.55 6.70 -9.59
N ALA A 429 4.81 7.60 -8.64
CA ALA A 429 4.34 7.44 -7.27
C ALA A 429 2.79 7.47 -7.22
N PRO A 430 2.16 6.75 -6.28
CA PRO A 430 0.71 6.76 -6.11
C PRO A 430 0.16 8.14 -5.70
N ALA A 431 0.98 8.96 -5.03
CA ALA A 431 0.60 10.30 -4.60
C ALA A 431 1.77 11.29 -4.79
N ALA A 432 1.43 12.55 -5.08
CA ALA A 432 2.42 13.59 -5.39
C ALA A 432 3.28 14.00 -4.19
N ASN A 433 2.83 13.75 -2.95
CA ASN A 433 3.49 14.23 -1.72
C ASN A 433 3.70 13.11 -0.70
N LEU A 434 4.34 12.01 -1.10
CA LEU A 434 4.66 10.95 -0.17
C LEU A 434 5.72 11.41 0.86
N PRO A 435 5.51 11.12 2.16
CA PRO A 435 6.57 11.27 3.16
C PRO A 435 7.80 10.43 2.78
N MET A 436 8.97 10.81 3.28
CA MET A 436 10.24 10.16 2.91
C MET A 436 10.21 8.63 3.16
N SER A 437 9.63 8.18 4.27
CA SER A 437 9.45 6.76 4.60
C SER A 437 8.55 6.04 3.60
N SER A 438 7.39 6.62 3.25
CA SER A 438 6.47 6.07 2.25
C SER A 438 7.09 6.04 0.86
N ARG A 439 8.00 6.97 0.52
CA ARG A 439 8.76 6.93 -0.73
C ARG A 439 9.72 5.74 -0.78
N VAL A 440 10.44 5.45 0.30
CA VAL A 440 11.32 4.26 0.35
C VAL A 440 10.48 2.99 0.16
N LEU A 441 9.36 2.87 0.87
CA LEU A 441 8.47 1.71 0.78
C LEU A 441 7.89 1.54 -0.63
N TRP A 442 7.35 2.61 -1.22
CA TRP A 442 6.85 2.58 -2.59
C TRP A 442 7.93 2.20 -3.60
N LYS A 443 9.14 2.78 -3.53
CA LYS A 443 10.25 2.43 -4.45
C LYS A 443 10.64 0.96 -4.30
N THR A 444 10.70 0.47 -3.07
CA THR A 444 11.02 -0.94 -2.79
C THR A 444 9.93 -1.86 -3.37
N SER A 445 8.65 -1.49 -3.21
CA SER A 445 7.53 -2.21 -3.80
C SER A 445 7.54 -2.18 -5.34
N ALA A 446 7.82 -1.02 -5.94
CA ALA A 446 7.94 -0.88 -7.39
C ALA A 446 9.07 -1.75 -7.95
N LEU A 447 10.24 -1.76 -7.30
CA LEU A 447 11.35 -2.66 -7.65
C LEU A 447 10.97 -4.14 -7.49
N ARG A 448 10.24 -4.49 -6.42
CA ARG A 448 9.72 -5.85 -6.19
C ARG A 448 8.78 -6.29 -7.32
N SER A 449 7.82 -5.45 -7.71
CA SER A 449 6.90 -5.73 -8.82
C SER A 449 7.63 -5.80 -10.17
N ILE A 450 8.64 -4.97 -10.42
CA ILE A 450 9.49 -5.10 -11.63
C ILE A 450 10.10 -6.50 -11.69
N CYS A 451 10.72 -6.96 -10.60
CA CYS A 451 11.37 -8.27 -10.59
C CYS A 451 10.38 -9.43 -10.70
N LEU A 452 9.31 -9.41 -9.91
CA LEU A 452 8.37 -10.52 -9.82
C LEU A 452 7.41 -10.60 -11.01
N GLU A 453 6.85 -9.47 -11.42
CA GLU A 453 5.74 -9.45 -12.37
C GLU A 453 6.22 -9.23 -13.81
N ARG A 454 7.34 -8.51 -14.00
CA ARG A 454 7.79 -8.13 -15.35
C ARG A 454 9.00 -8.92 -15.84
N LEU A 455 9.94 -9.26 -14.97
CA LEU A 455 11.14 -10.01 -15.39
C LEU A 455 10.94 -11.53 -15.35
N TYR A 456 10.30 -12.06 -14.30
CA TYR A 456 10.10 -13.50 -14.15
C TYR A 456 8.66 -13.93 -14.47
N SER A 457 7.67 -13.17 -14.00
CA SER A 457 6.23 -13.37 -14.22
C SER A 457 5.68 -14.75 -13.78
N GLY A 458 4.43 -14.78 -13.31
CA GLY A 458 3.75 -16.03 -12.95
C GLY A 458 4.00 -16.53 -11.52
N PRO A 459 3.31 -17.62 -11.12
CA PRO A 459 3.19 -18.04 -9.73
C PRO A 459 4.50 -18.55 -9.11
N LEU A 460 5.50 -18.88 -9.94
CA LEU A 460 6.81 -19.36 -9.49
C LEU A 460 7.88 -18.25 -9.49
N ALA A 461 7.54 -17.00 -9.82
CA ALA A 461 8.52 -15.91 -9.96
C ALA A 461 9.39 -15.72 -8.71
N SER A 462 8.81 -15.73 -7.51
CA SER A 462 9.54 -15.62 -6.25
C SER A 462 10.51 -16.79 -6.04
N ALA A 463 10.07 -18.01 -6.36
CA ALA A 463 10.91 -19.21 -6.24
C ALA A 463 12.05 -19.20 -7.27
N LEU A 464 11.81 -18.70 -8.49
CA LEU A 464 12.81 -18.56 -9.53
C LEU A 464 13.87 -17.52 -9.19
N LEU A 465 13.46 -16.37 -8.62
CA LEU A 465 14.37 -15.31 -8.14
C LEU A 465 15.23 -15.77 -6.96
N ALA A 466 14.68 -16.60 -6.08
CA ALA A 466 15.39 -17.15 -4.92
C ALA A 466 16.37 -18.27 -5.29
N HIS A 467 16.34 -18.78 -6.53
CA HIS A 467 17.21 -19.88 -6.93
C HIS A 467 18.53 -19.35 -7.53
N PRO A 468 19.72 -19.86 -7.12
CA PRO A 468 21.02 -19.33 -7.55
C PRO A 468 21.33 -19.32 -9.05
N HIS A 469 20.65 -20.15 -9.83
CA HIS A 469 20.90 -20.32 -11.26
C HIS A 469 19.86 -19.61 -12.11
N THR A 470 18.58 -19.74 -11.76
CA THR A 470 17.50 -19.10 -12.52
C THR A 470 17.31 -17.64 -12.10
N GLY A 471 17.56 -17.29 -10.84
CA GLY A 471 17.36 -15.95 -10.29
C GLY A 471 18.55 -15.00 -10.50
N ARG A 472 19.58 -15.44 -11.22
CA ARG A 472 20.77 -14.63 -11.50
C ARG A 472 20.56 -13.79 -12.75
N PHE A 473 20.30 -12.51 -12.55
CA PHE A 473 20.22 -11.50 -13.61
C PHE A 473 20.93 -10.22 -13.17
N SER A 474 21.35 -9.38 -14.11
CA SER A 474 21.94 -8.08 -13.82
C SER A 474 20.87 -7.01 -13.77
N LEU A 475 20.83 -6.24 -12.69
CA LEU A 475 19.99 -5.06 -12.60
C LEU A 475 20.89 -3.82 -12.54
N VAL A 476 20.78 -2.94 -13.53
CA VAL A 476 21.51 -1.68 -13.57
C VAL A 476 20.60 -0.56 -13.10
N THR A 477 20.97 0.14 -12.03
CA THR A 477 20.14 1.21 -11.45
C THR A 477 20.87 2.56 -11.45
N LEU A 478 20.20 3.60 -11.95
CA LEU A 478 20.70 4.98 -11.99
C LEU A 478 19.94 5.81 -10.95
N LEU A 479 20.62 6.18 -9.87
CA LEU A 479 20.02 6.68 -8.62
C LEU A 479 20.20 8.20 -8.47
N GLY A 480 19.13 8.93 -8.19
CA GLY A 480 19.13 10.40 -8.05
C GLY A 480 19.16 10.90 -6.60
N SER A 481 18.94 10.01 -5.62
CA SER A 481 18.81 10.36 -4.21
C SER A 481 19.26 9.24 -3.26
N ASP A 482 19.45 9.58 -1.98
CA ASP A 482 19.71 8.61 -0.92
C ASP A 482 18.53 7.65 -0.72
N VAL A 483 17.30 8.14 -0.93
CA VAL A 483 16.06 7.34 -0.87
C VAL A 483 16.12 6.21 -1.90
N ASP A 484 16.61 6.48 -3.11
CA ASP A 484 16.79 5.47 -4.16
C ASP A 484 17.81 4.43 -3.77
N SER A 485 18.90 4.87 -3.12
CA SER A 485 19.98 3.99 -2.67
C SER A 485 19.47 3.01 -1.59
N VAL A 486 18.69 3.50 -0.63
CA VAL A 486 18.08 2.68 0.41
C VAL A 486 17.07 1.70 -0.19
N ALA A 487 16.18 2.15 -1.07
CA ALA A 487 15.20 1.29 -1.73
C ALA A 487 15.88 0.19 -2.57
N THR A 488 16.94 0.55 -3.29
CA THR A 488 17.72 -0.40 -4.09
C THR A 488 18.46 -1.41 -3.21
N SER A 489 18.99 -1.02 -2.04
CA SER A 489 19.64 -1.98 -1.13
C SER A 489 18.71 -3.06 -0.59
N LYS A 490 17.41 -2.74 -0.44
CA LYS A 490 16.38 -3.70 -0.02
C LYS A 490 16.03 -4.73 -1.08
N LEU A 491 16.47 -4.52 -2.33
CA LEU A 491 16.23 -5.48 -3.40
C LEU A 491 16.84 -6.85 -3.11
N ALA A 492 17.92 -6.92 -2.33
CA ALA A 492 18.53 -8.19 -1.93
C ALA A 492 17.56 -9.11 -1.16
N GLU A 493 16.53 -8.55 -0.51
CA GLU A 493 15.48 -9.31 0.17
C GLU A 493 14.53 -10.00 -0.83
N VAL A 494 14.36 -9.43 -2.02
CA VAL A 494 13.44 -9.91 -3.06
C VAL A 494 14.15 -10.77 -4.11
N ALA A 495 15.35 -10.37 -4.49
CA ALA A 495 16.15 -10.99 -5.54
C ALA A 495 17.59 -11.18 -5.05
N PRO A 496 17.85 -12.15 -4.15
CA PRO A 496 19.14 -12.30 -3.47
C PRO A 496 20.30 -12.66 -4.42
N HIS A 497 19.97 -13.18 -5.61
CA HIS A 497 20.95 -13.56 -6.63
C HIS A 497 21.09 -12.54 -7.78
N ALA A 498 20.40 -11.39 -7.69
CA ALA A 498 20.55 -10.32 -8.65
C ALA A 498 21.94 -9.67 -8.55
N VAL A 499 22.60 -9.49 -9.69
CA VAL A 499 23.87 -8.77 -9.81
C VAL A 499 23.55 -7.29 -9.98
N LEU A 500 23.51 -6.58 -8.86
CA LEU A 500 23.17 -5.17 -8.82
C LEU A 500 24.35 -4.29 -9.26
N LYS A 501 24.10 -3.37 -10.19
CA LYS A 501 25.07 -2.39 -10.67
C LYS A 501 24.48 -0.99 -10.53
N THR A 502 24.98 -0.20 -9.59
CA THR A 502 24.42 1.10 -9.26
C THR A 502 25.36 2.23 -9.70
N ALA A 503 24.79 3.27 -10.29
CA ALA A 503 25.44 4.57 -10.43
C ALA A 503 24.58 5.61 -9.74
N LYS A 504 25.12 6.19 -8.67
CA LYS A 504 24.51 7.31 -7.97
C LYS A 504 25.07 8.60 -8.52
N VAL A 505 24.21 9.49 -8.98
CA VAL A 505 24.63 10.82 -9.42
C VAL A 505 24.81 11.73 -8.21
N ALA A 506 25.88 12.53 -8.17
CA ALA A 506 26.10 13.48 -7.09
C ALA A 506 24.96 14.51 -7.06
N ALA A 507 24.26 14.56 -5.92
CA ALA A 507 23.56 15.76 -5.53
C ALA A 507 24.63 16.84 -5.33
N SER A 508 24.56 17.91 -6.11
CA SER A 508 25.46 19.04 -6.07
C SER A 508 25.82 19.45 -4.63
N SER A 509 27.12 19.46 -4.34
CA SER A 509 27.67 19.76 -3.03
C SER A 509 27.22 21.16 -2.60
N PHE A 510 26.80 21.33 -1.33
CA PHE A 510 26.35 22.60 -0.74
C PHE A 510 25.00 23.14 -1.21
N GLY A 511 24.05 22.27 -1.57
CA GLY A 511 22.63 22.64 -1.69
C GLY A 511 22.24 23.38 -2.97
N SER A 512 23.19 24.03 -3.66
CA SER A 512 22.96 24.69 -4.97
C SER A 512 22.71 23.66 -6.07
N PRO A 513 21.82 23.85 -7.03
CA PRO A 513 21.55 22.89 -8.11
C PRO A 513 22.73 22.81 -9.10
N MET A 514 22.96 21.63 -9.68
CA MET A 514 23.94 21.41 -10.76
C MET A 514 23.61 22.27 -11.98
N LYS A 515 24.63 22.80 -12.69
CA LYS A 515 24.40 23.55 -13.93
C LYS A 515 23.89 22.64 -15.05
N LEU A 516 23.19 23.21 -16.04
CA LEU A 516 22.60 22.42 -17.13
C LEU A 516 23.68 21.75 -18.00
N GLU A 517 24.83 22.39 -18.21
CA GLU A 517 25.96 21.83 -18.96
C GLU A 517 26.60 20.65 -18.22
N GLU A 518 26.73 20.76 -16.90
CA GLU A 518 27.22 19.70 -16.02
C GLU A 518 26.23 18.52 -16.01
N PHE A 519 24.92 18.80 -15.96
CA PHE A 519 23.87 17.79 -16.04
C PHE A 519 23.88 17.04 -17.38
N HIS A 520 24.07 17.77 -18.48
CA HIS A 520 24.22 17.17 -19.80
C HIS A 520 25.47 16.28 -19.87
N ALA A 521 26.61 16.72 -19.33
CA ALA A 521 27.82 15.90 -19.25
C ALA A 521 27.65 14.66 -18.36
N GLN A 522 26.87 14.77 -17.28
CA GLN A 522 26.49 13.64 -16.43
C GLN A 522 25.68 12.60 -17.21
N LEU A 523 24.68 13.01 -18.00
CA LEU A 523 23.91 12.09 -18.86
C LEU A 523 24.82 11.32 -19.83
N GLN A 524 25.79 12.00 -20.46
CA GLN A 524 26.77 11.33 -21.33
C GLN A 524 27.66 10.34 -20.56
N THR A 525 28.02 10.66 -19.32
CA THR A 525 28.80 9.77 -18.44
C THR A 525 27.99 8.55 -18.04
N LEU A 526 26.69 8.72 -17.76
CA LEU A 526 25.77 7.62 -17.46
C LEU A 526 25.61 6.68 -18.67
N VAL A 527 25.56 7.19 -19.89
CA VAL A 527 25.56 6.34 -21.11
C VAL A 527 26.80 5.44 -21.16
N ARG A 528 27.99 6.00 -20.89
CA ARG A 528 29.23 5.20 -20.84
C ARG A 528 29.20 4.18 -19.70
N PHE A 529 28.68 4.58 -18.54
CA PHE A 529 28.51 3.66 -17.41
C PHE A 529 27.61 2.49 -17.79
N LEU A 530 26.46 2.71 -18.44
CA LEU A 530 25.59 1.62 -18.88
C LEU A 530 26.34 0.64 -19.81
N LEU A 531 27.08 1.17 -20.79
CA LEU A 531 27.85 0.35 -21.73
C LEU A 531 28.97 -0.47 -21.06
N GLU A 532 29.62 0.05 -20.02
CA GLU A 532 30.65 -0.69 -19.29
C GLU A 532 30.04 -1.65 -18.25
N ALA A 533 29.01 -1.20 -17.53
CA ALA A 533 28.31 -2.01 -16.53
C ALA A 533 27.78 -3.30 -17.14
N THR A 534 27.23 -3.25 -18.36
CA THR A 534 26.70 -4.45 -19.04
C THR A 534 27.77 -5.47 -19.44
N LYS A 535 29.06 -5.10 -19.52
CA LYS A 535 30.18 -6.01 -19.85
C LYS A 535 30.73 -6.77 -18.64
N HIS A 536 30.39 -6.36 -17.42
CA HIS A 536 30.92 -6.96 -16.20
C HIS A 536 29.92 -7.91 -15.55
N ASP A 537 30.35 -9.10 -15.10
CA ASP A 537 29.46 -10.07 -14.44
C ASP A 537 29.36 -9.90 -12.91
N SER A 538 29.93 -8.83 -12.39
CA SER A 538 30.01 -8.53 -10.96
C SER A 538 29.16 -7.33 -10.57
N ALA A 539 28.81 -7.25 -9.30
CA ALA A 539 28.17 -6.07 -8.73
C ALA A 539 29.14 -4.89 -8.78
N VAL A 540 28.62 -3.70 -9.10
CA VAL A 540 29.40 -2.46 -9.22
C VAL A 540 28.60 -1.34 -8.57
N ALA A 541 29.24 -0.51 -7.77
CA ALA A 541 28.61 0.69 -7.21
C ALA A 541 29.53 1.88 -7.42
N VAL A 542 29.06 2.91 -8.12
CA VAL A 542 29.81 4.14 -8.40
C VAL A 542 29.01 5.34 -7.95
N THR A 543 29.69 6.33 -7.38
CA THR A 543 29.14 7.67 -7.16
C THR A 543 29.83 8.60 -8.15
N LEU A 544 29.05 9.27 -9.00
CA LEU A 544 29.51 10.14 -10.09
C LEU A 544 29.51 11.61 -9.69
#